data_AF-A0A643K0G9-F1
#
_entry.id   AF-A0A643K0G9-F1
#
_cell.length_a   1.000
_cell.length_b   1.000
_cell.length_c   1.000
_cell.angle_alpha   90.00
_cell.angle_beta   90.00
_cell.angle_gamma   90.00
#
_symmetry.space_group_name_H-M   'P 1'
#
loop_
_entity.id
_entity.type
_entity.pdbx_description
1 polymer ?
#
loop_
_entity_poly.entity_id
_entity_poly.type
_entity_poly.pdbx_seq_one_letter_code
_entity_poly.pdbx_strand_id
1 'polypeptide(L)'
;MTQVCIVGSEGSHLQYELLSRDTARAALSTYDITEPFENSLAVDTVSIGAAVSLLNDLNWYLVRFAAFSLVLEPSISEDEWLSRALARQVRDGDVRPEETGDNLAIYGIEDGRLVEPMYVTRVDGAVPSYDLRDVDETVVVRVAEDEFGG
;
A
#
# COMPACT_ATOMS: atom_id res chain seq x y z
N MET A 1 11.80 5.67 8.32
CA MET A 1 10.68 6.54 7.91
C MET A 1 9.56 5.64 7.45
N THR A 2 8.31 6.08 7.54
CA THR A 2 7.15 5.30 7.12
C THR A 2 6.82 5.66 5.68
N GLN A 3 6.88 4.72 4.77
CA GLN A 3 6.61 4.98 3.36
C GLN A 3 5.13 4.78 3.05
N VAL A 4 4.54 5.73 2.33
CA VAL A 4 3.22 5.59 1.70
C VAL A 4 3.46 5.30 0.23
N CYS A 5 2.79 4.29 -0.33
CA CYS A 5 2.75 4.04 -1.76
C CYS A 5 1.29 3.98 -2.22
N ILE A 6 0.93 4.79 -3.22
CA ILE A 6 -0.39 4.80 -3.84
C ILE A 6 -0.23 4.21 -5.23
N VAL A 7 -1.06 3.22 -5.57
CA VAL A 7 -1.03 2.55 -6.88
C VAL A 7 -2.25 2.99 -7.66
N GLY A 8 -2.04 3.44 -8.90
CA GLY A 8 -3.08 3.95 -9.78
C GLY A 8 -3.99 2.86 -10.31
N SER A 9 -5.26 3.20 -10.56
CA SER A 9 -6.18 2.33 -11.29
C SER A 9 -5.78 2.19 -12.75
N GLU A 10 -6.17 1.10 -13.38
CA GLU A 10 -5.96 0.92 -14.83
C GLU A 10 -6.64 2.06 -15.62
N GLY A 11 -5.91 2.58 -16.62
CA GLY A 11 -6.38 3.68 -17.46
C GLY A 11 -6.33 5.07 -16.81
N SER A 12 -5.85 5.18 -15.56
CA SER A 12 -5.54 6.48 -14.93
C SER A 12 -4.03 6.73 -14.94
N HIS A 13 -3.63 8.01 -14.99
CA HIS A 13 -2.24 8.43 -14.77
C HIS A 13 -2.14 9.04 -13.38
N LEU A 14 -1.92 8.23 -12.34
CA LEU A 14 -2.11 8.62 -10.94
C LEU A 14 -1.42 9.92 -10.56
N GLN A 15 -0.11 10.07 -10.87
CA GLN A 15 0.64 11.27 -10.49
C GLN A 15 0.07 12.52 -11.16
N TYR A 16 -0.26 12.47 -12.44
CA TYR A 16 -0.95 13.57 -13.12
C TYR A 16 -2.31 13.85 -12.47
N GLU A 17 -3.03 12.78 -12.12
CA GLU A 17 -4.35 12.87 -11.50
C GLU A 17 -4.34 13.50 -10.10
N LEU A 18 -3.25 13.36 -9.33
CA LEU A 18 -3.10 14.00 -8.04
C LEU A 18 -2.50 15.40 -8.16
N LEU A 19 -1.43 15.56 -8.94
CA LEU A 19 -0.66 16.81 -8.99
C LEU A 19 -1.34 17.93 -9.78
N SER A 20 -2.33 17.65 -10.62
CA SER A 20 -3.10 18.71 -11.27
C SER A 20 -4.24 19.28 -10.40
N ARG A 21 -4.45 18.74 -9.19
CA ARG A 21 -5.50 19.18 -8.26
C ARG A 21 -4.89 19.99 -7.12
N ASP A 22 -5.38 21.20 -6.87
CA ASP A 22 -4.77 22.11 -5.88
C ASP A 22 -4.67 21.49 -4.48
N THR A 23 -5.73 20.84 -4.00
CA THR A 23 -5.75 20.22 -2.67
C THR A 23 -4.78 19.05 -2.55
N ALA A 24 -4.78 18.14 -3.53
CA ALA A 24 -3.86 17.01 -3.51
C ALA A 24 -2.40 17.45 -3.69
N ARG A 25 -2.14 18.41 -4.59
CA ARG A 25 -0.81 19.01 -4.77
C ARG A 25 -0.33 19.68 -3.49
N ALA A 26 -1.19 20.43 -2.80
CA ALA A 26 -0.83 21.06 -1.52
C ALA A 26 -0.45 20.02 -0.46
N ALA A 27 -1.23 18.94 -0.33
CA ALA A 27 -0.95 17.85 0.60
C ALA A 27 0.37 17.12 0.30
N LEU A 28 0.76 17.03 -0.98
CA LEU A 28 1.99 16.36 -1.44
C LEU A 28 3.21 17.29 -1.52
N SER A 29 3.02 18.61 -1.46
CA SER A 29 4.05 19.61 -1.81
C SER A 29 5.32 19.57 -0.98
N THR A 30 5.27 19.01 0.22
CA THR A 30 6.40 18.94 1.16
C THR A 30 7.19 17.64 1.05
N TYR A 31 6.77 16.72 0.20
CA TYR A 31 7.35 15.39 0.09
C TYR A 31 8.12 15.24 -1.22
N ASP A 32 9.20 14.48 -1.16
CA ASP A 32 9.86 13.98 -2.35
C ASP A 32 9.08 12.78 -2.89
N ILE A 33 8.65 12.88 -4.14
CA ILE A 33 7.84 11.84 -4.81
C ILE A 33 8.77 10.86 -5.52
N THR A 34 8.51 9.58 -5.30
CA THR A 34 9.12 8.45 -6.01
C THR A 34 8.05 7.57 -6.65
N GLU A 35 8.47 6.67 -7.53
CA GLU A 35 7.58 5.75 -8.25
C GLU A 35 8.18 4.33 -8.18
N PRO A 36 7.94 3.59 -7.08
CA PRO A 36 8.49 2.25 -6.90
C PRO A 36 7.88 1.21 -7.84
N PHE A 37 6.64 1.43 -8.28
CA PHE A 37 5.92 0.59 -9.24
C PHE A 37 5.40 1.46 -10.39
N GLU A 38 5.15 0.86 -11.56
CA GLU A 38 4.50 1.55 -12.66
C GLU A 38 3.15 2.13 -12.21
N ASN A 39 2.88 3.40 -12.58
CA ASN A 39 1.65 4.11 -12.23
C ASN A 39 1.46 4.23 -10.70
N SER A 40 2.54 4.44 -9.96
CA SER A 40 2.51 4.67 -8.52
C SER A 40 3.03 6.05 -8.12
N LEU A 41 2.70 6.45 -6.90
CA LEU A 41 3.26 7.62 -6.23
C LEU A 41 3.61 7.19 -4.80
N ALA A 42 4.88 7.29 -4.42
CA ALA A 42 5.33 7.03 -3.08
C ALA A 42 6.03 8.23 -2.43
N VAL A 43 5.82 8.38 -1.13
CA VAL A 43 6.39 9.44 -0.30
C VAL A 43 6.76 8.89 1.07
N ASP A 44 7.81 9.45 1.67
CA ASP A 44 8.21 9.11 3.03
C ASP A 44 7.59 10.08 4.04
N THR A 45 6.98 9.51 5.07
CA THR A 45 6.39 10.24 6.20
C THR A 45 7.12 9.89 7.49
N VAL A 46 6.91 10.72 8.52
CA VAL A 46 7.61 10.57 9.80
C VAL A 46 7.07 9.42 10.67
N SER A 47 5.85 8.95 10.41
CA SER A 47 5.19 7.90 11.18
C SER A 47 3.97 7.34 10.45
N ILE A 48 3.50 6.16 10.87
CA ILE A 48 2.21 5.60 10.45
C ILE A 48 1.03 6.56 10.65
N GLY A 49 1.06 7.40 11.69
CA GLY A 49 0.05 8.44 11.90
C GLY A 49 0.05 9.53 10.84
N ALA A 50 1.23 9.95 10.38
CA ALA A 50 1.37 10.89 9.27
C ALA A 50 0.95 10.25 7.95
N ALA A 51 1.35 9.00 7.70
CA ALA A 51 0.94 8.21 6.54
C ALA A 51 -0.59 8.10 6.42
N VAL A 52 -1.28 7.67 7.47
CA VAL A 52 -2.75 7.53 7.48
C VAL A 52 -3.44 8.89 7.33
N SER A 53 -2.91 9.95 7.96
CA SER A 53 -3.43 11.31 7.80
C SER A 53 -3.35 11.79 6.36
N LEU A 54 -2.20 11.62 5.70
CA LEU A 54 -2.02 11.95 4.29
C LEU A 54 -3.01 11.20 3.39
N LEU A 55 -3.16 9.88 3.59
CA LEU A 55 -4.11 9.07 2.82
C LEU A 55 -5.57 9.52 3.04
N ASN A 56 -5.90 10.04 4.22
CA ASN A 56 -7.22 10.60 4.50
C ASN A 56 -7.45 11.94 3.80
N ASP A 57 -6.44 12.83 3.79
CA ASP A 57 -6.51 14.10 3.07
C ASP A 57 -6.67 13.90 1.55
N LEU A 58 -6.06 12.83 1.01
CA LEU A 58 -6.16 12.46 -0.40
C LEU A 58 -7.41 11.63 -0.73
N ASN A 59 -8.19 11.19 0.26
CA ASN A 59 -9.18 10.12 0.10
C ASN A 59 -10.18 10.37 -1.05
N TRP A 60 -10.63 11.60 -1.23
CA TRP A 60 -11.56 11.96 -2.30
C TRP A 60 -10.99 11.65 -3.70
N TYR A 61 -9.66 11.78 -3.88
CA TYR A 61 -8.98 11.45 -5.12
C TYR A 61 -8.65 9.96 -5.21
N LEU A 62 -8.23 9.35 -4.09
CA LEU A 62 -7.86 7.93 -4.06
C LEU A 62 -9.01 7.04 -4.50
N VAL A 63 -10.24 7.28 -4.01
CA VAL A 63 -11.42 6.49 -4.41
C VAL A 63 -11.79 6.61 -5.90
N ARG A 64 -11.17 7.53 -6.65
CA ARG A 64 -11.41 7.72 -8.09
C ARG A 64 -10.28 7.22 -8.97
N PHE A 65 -9.04 7.34 -8.50
CA PHE A 65 -7.86 7.20 -9.36
C PHE A 65 -6.86 6.17 -8.86
N ALA A 66 -6.95 5.73 -7.61
CA ALA A 66 -6.08 4.71 -7.04
C ALA A 66 -6.78 3.35 -7.05
N ALA A 67 -6.04 2.31 -7.42
CA ALA A 67 -6.44 0.93 -7.22
C ALA A 67 -6.41 0.58 -5.72
N PHE A 68 -5.30 0.92 -5.05
CA PHE A 68 -5.10 0.70 -3.63
C PHE A 68 -3.97 1.60 -3.08
N SER A 69 -3.77 1.55 -1.77
CA SER A 69 -2.66 2.25 -1.11
C SER A 69 -2.04 1.36 -0.05
N LEU A 70 -0.72 1.41 0.02
CA LEU A 70 0.13 0.61 0.89
C LEU A 70 0.92 1.52 1.84
N VAL A 71 1.23 1.00 3.02
CA VAL A 71 2.06 1.68 4.03
C VAL A 71 3.16 0.72 4.50
N LEU A 72 4.42 1.09 4.32
CA LEU A 72 5.57 0.36 4.86
C LEU A 72 6.02 1.04 6.15
N GLU A 73 5.91 0.32 7.27
CA GLU A 73 6.28 0.82 8.60
C GLU A 73 7.38 -0.07 9.18
N PRO A 74 8.65 0.38 9.20
CA PRO A 74 9.78 -0.43 9.65
C PRO A 74 9.69 -0.95 11.08
N SER A 75 8.92 -0.29 11.95
CA SER A 75 8.67 -0.80 13.31
C SER A 75 7.73 -2.03 13.37
N ILE A 76 7.04 -2.34 12.26
CA ILE A 76 6.12 -3.47 12.12
C ILE A 76 6.74 -4.54 11.20
N SER A 77 7.27 -4.12 10.05
CA SER A 77 8.02 -4.96 9.13
C SER A 77 8.91 -4.09 8.24
N GLU A 78 10.14 -4.53 7.98
CA GLU A 78 11.06 -3.84 7.06
C GLU A 78 10.71 -4.13 5.59
N ASP A 79 10.11 -5.29 5.30
CA ASP A 79 9.93 -5.80 3.93
C ASP A 79 8.46 -6.05 3.54
N GLU A 80 7.53 -6.00 4.51
CA GLU A 80 6.12 -6.30 4.26
C GLU A 80 5.27 -5.05 4.43
N TRP A 81 4.50 -4.73 3.40
CA TRP A 81 3.61 -3.58 3.39
C TRP A 81 2.36 -3.87 4.22
N LEU A 82 1.72 -2.82 4.71
CA LEU A 82 0.36 -2.87 5.25
C LEU A 82 -0.60 -2.33 4.20
N SER A 83 -1.78 -2.95 4.08
CA SER A 83 -2.90 -2.29 3.41
C SER A 83 -3.27 -1.00 4.13
N ARG A 84 -3.90 -0.06 3.43
CA ARG A 84 -4.41 1.17 4.06
C ARG A 84 -5.38 0.87 5.22
N ALA A 85 -6.24 -0.15 5.08
CA ALA A 85 -7.20 -0.50 6.11
C ALA A 85 -6.49 -1.00 7.37
N LEU A 86 -5.52 -1.90 7.22
CA LEU A 86 -4.73 -2.43 8.34
C LEU A 86 -3.86 -1.36 8.99
N ALA A 87 -3.20 -0.51 8.18
CA ALA A 87 -2.42 0.62 8.70
C ALA A 87 -3.25 1.57 9.58
N ARG A 88 -4.52 1.80 9.20
CA ARG A 88 -5.47 2.57 10.00
C ARG A 88 -5.79 1.87 11.31
N GLN A 89 -6.12 0.57 11.28
CA GLN A 89 -6.42 -0.20 12.49
C GLN A 89 -5.25 -0.19 13.48
N VAL A 90 -4.01 -0.35 12.99
CA VAL A 90 -2.81 -0.28 13.83
C VAL A 90 -2.63 1.11 14.43
N ARG A 91 -2.80 2.17 13.61
CA ARG A 91 -2.70 3.56 14.07
C ARG A 91 -3.76 3.91 15.11
N ASP A 92 -4.97 3.41 14.96
CA ASP A 92 -6.08 3.67 15.88
C ASP A 92 -5.99 2.79 17.15
N GLY A 93 -5.10 1.78 17.17
CA GLY A 93 -4.87 0.88 18.30
C GLY A 93 -5.84 -0.30 18.34
N ASP A 94 -6.60 -0.52 17.27
CA ASP A 94 -7.57 -1.61 17.14
C ASP A 94 -6.88 -2.98 16.95
N VAL A 95 -5.70 -2.99 16.31
CA VAL A 95 -4.86 -4.17 16.09
C VAL A 95 -3.43 -3.85 16.52
N ARG A 96 -2.78 -4.73 17.28
CA ARG A 96 -1.38 -4.52 17.68
C ARG A 96 -0.42 -4.88 16.55
N PRO A 97 0.74 -4.19 16.42
CA PRO A 97 1.79 -4.52 15.44
C PRO A 97 2.10 -6.01 15.31
N GLU A 98 2.25 -6.70 16.44
CA GLU A 98 2.58 -8.13 16.52
C GLU A 98 1.44 -9.07 16.12
N GLU A 99 0.21 -8.58 16.03
CA GLU A 99 -0.98 -9.33 15.60
C GLU A 99 -1.25 -9.18 14.09
N THR A 100 -0.39 -8.42 13.39
CA THR A 100 -0.49 -8.28 11.93
C THR A 100 0.27 -9.41 11.21
N GLY A 101 -0.16 -9.74 9.99
CA GLY A 101 0.64 -10.58 9.08
C GLY A 101 0.25 -12.05 8.98
N ASP A 102 -0.86 -12.45 9.61
CA ASP A 102 -1.49 -13.75 9.35
C ASP A 102 -2.17 -13.77 7.98
N ASN A 103 -2.94 -12.72 7.66
CA ASN A 103 -3.62 -12.56 6.38
C ASN A 103 -2.76 -11.72 5.43
N LEU A 104 -2.44 -12.30 4.27
CA LEU A 104 -1.56 -11.70 3.28
C LEU A 104 -2.24 -11.60 1.91
N ALA A 105 -1.93 -10.53 1.18
CA ALA A 105 -2.09 -10.41 -0.26
C ALA A 105 -0.69 -10.33 -0.89
N ILE A 106 -0.37 -11.30 -1.73
CA ILE A 106 0.92 -11.36 -2.43
C ILE A 106 0.70 -10.92 -3.86
N TYR A 107 1.24 -9.75 -4.21
CA TYR A 107 1.19 -9.20 -5.56
C TYR A 107 2.41 -9.68 -6.33
N GLY A 108 2.24 -10.04 -7.60
CA GLY A 108 3.35 -10.18 -8.53
C GLY A 108 3.77 -8.82 -9.11
N ILE A 109 5.01 -8.72 -9.58
CA ILE A 109 5.50 -7.60 -10.39
C ILE A 109 5.79 -8.10 -11.81
N GLU A 110 5.13 -7.52 -12.81
CA GLU A 110 5.34 -7.78 -14.23
C GLU A 110 5.61 -6.45 -14.94
N ASP A 111 6.77 -6.31 -15.58
CA ASP A 111 7.20 -5.06 -16.24
C ASP A 111 7.14 -3.82 -15.31
N GLY A 112 7.41 -4.04 -14.01
CA GLY A 112 7.35 -2.99 -12.97
C GLY A 112 5.95 -2.68 -12.45
N ARG A 113 4.89 -3.31 -12.99
CA ARG A 113 3.50 -3.15 -12.56
C ARG A 113 3.10 -4.21 -11.54
N LEU A 114 2.37 -3.81 -10.51
CA LEU A 114 1.72 -4.76 -9.60
C LEU A 114 0.53 -5.43 -10.29
N VAL A 115 0.57 -6.76 -10.38
CA VAL A 115 -0.50 -7.59 -10.96
C VAL A 115 -1.34 -8.28 -9.87
N GLU A 116 -2.36 -9.01 -10.29
CA GLU A 116 -3.39 -9.56 -9.40
C GLU A 116 -2.81 -10.30 -8.18
N PRO A 117 -3.31 -10.00 -6.97
CA PRO A 117 -2.80 -10.59 -5.75
C PRO A 117 -3.32 -12.01 -5.54
N MET A 118 -2.49 -12.82 -4.90
CA MET A 118 -2.88 -14.08 -4.28
C MET A 118 -3.14 -13.86 -2.79
N TYR A 119 -4.36 -14.12 -2.32
CA TYR A 119 -4.70 -14.04 -0.89
C TYR A 119 -4.38 -15.36 -0.19
N VAL A 120 -3.55 -15.30 0.84
CA VAL A 120 -3.10 -16.49 1.60
C VAL A 120 -2.97 -16.19 3.09
N THR A 121 -3.15 -17.24 3.89
CA THR A 121 -2.77 -17.22 5.29
C THR A 121 -1.33 -17.68 5.43
N ARG A 122 -0.55 -17.02 6.28
CA ARG A 122 0.80 -17.45 6.65
C ARG A 122 0.78 -18.86 7.22
N VAL A 123 1.73 -19.71 6.81
CA VAL A 123 1.82 -21.12 7.25
C VAL A 123 3.13 -21.32 8.00
N ASP A 124 3.05 -21.73 9.27
CA ASP A 124 4.23 -21.95 10.12
C ASP A 124 5.21 -20.77 10.15
N GLY A 125 4.68 -19.54 10.08
CA GLY A 125 5.48 -18.31 10.05
C GLY A 125 6.04 -17.94 8.66
N ALA A 126 5.87 -18.78 7.65
CA ALA A 126 6.38 -18.57 6.30
C ALA A 126 5.31 -17.99 5.36
N VAL A 127 5.76 -17.11 4.45
CA VAL A 127 4.95 -16.55 3.36
C VAL A 127 4.87 -17.59 2.23
N PRO A 128 3.67 -18.05 1.83
CA PRO A 128 3.52 -18.93 0.67
C PRO A 128 4.04 -18.29 -0.64
N SER A 129 4.55 -19.10 -1.57
CA SER A 129 5.03 -18.60 -2.87
C SER A 129 3.86 -18.20 -3.77
N TYR A 130 4.02 -17.07 -4.48
CA TYR A 130 3.10 -16.67 -5.55
C TYR A 130 3.12 -17.67 -6.72
N ASP A 131 1.95 -18.14 -7.16
CA ASP A 131 1.83 -19.15 -8.22
C ASP A 131 0.75 -18.85 -9.28
N LEU A 132 0.21 -17.63 -9.32
CA LEU A 132 -0.83 -17.26 -10.29
C LEU A 132 -0.28 -17.07 -11.72
N ARG A 133 0.96 -16.61 -11.86
CA ARG A 133 1.69 -16.47 -13.14
C ARG A 133 3.20 -16.34 -12.89
N ASP A 134 3.98 -16.36 -13.97
CA ASP A 134 5.41 -16.07 -13.94
C ASP A 134 5.63 -14.55 -13.83
N VAL A 135 6.40 -14.11 -12.84
CA VAL A 135 6.62 -12.69 -12.49
C VAL A 135 8.07 -12.46 -12.11
N ASP A 136 8.56 -11.23 -12.28
CA ASP A 136 9.95 -10.88 -11.99
C ASP A 136 10.21 -10.95 -10.47
N GLU A 137 9.28 -10.38 -9.70
CA GLU A 137 9.37 -10.22 -8.25
C GLU A 137 7.97 -10.28 -7.60
N THR A 138 7.92 -10.31 -6.27
CA THR A 138 6.66 -10.30 -5.51
C THR A 138 6.68 -9.27 -4.40
N VAL A 139 5.53 -8.66 -4.12
CA VAL A 139 5.31 -7.76 -2.99
C VAL A 139 4.33 -8.38 -2.01
N VAL A 140 4.73 -8.48 -0.75
CA VAL A 140 3.87 -9.00 0.32
C VAL A 140 3.18 -7.85 1.03
N VAL A 141 1.85 -7.95 1.11
CA VAL A 141 1.00 -6.99 1.82
C VAL A 141 0.24 -7.71 2.91
N ARG A 142 0.41 -7.27 4.17
CA ARG A 142 -0.46 -7.64 5.29
C ARG A 142 -1.79 -6.92 5.12
N VAL A 143 -2.89 -7.66 5.12
CA VAL A 143 -4.22 -7.10 4.90
C VAL A 143 -5.09 -7.22 6.15
N ALA A 144 -6.08 -6.34 6.27
CA ALA A 144 -7.06 -6.44 7.33
C ALA A 144 -7.96 -7.67 7.12
N GLU A 145 -8.58 -8.16 8.20
CA GLU A 145 -9.46 -9.34 8.14
C GLU A 145 -10.65 -9.13 7.17
N ASP A 146 -11.18 -7.91 7.09
CA ASP A 146 -12.29 -7.55 6.19
C ASP A 146 -11.89 -7.41 4.71
N GLU A 147 -10.60 -7.40 4.41
CA GLU A 147 -10.05 -7.43 3.06
C GLU A 147 -9.72 -8.87 2.60
N PHE A 148 -9.64 -9.82 3.53
CA PHE A 148 -9.24 -11.20 3.25
C PHE A 148 -10.43 -12.05 2.76
N GLY A 149 -10.37 -12.53 1.52
CA GLY A 149 -11.38 -13.44 0.95
C GLY A 149 -12.64 -12.75 0.41
N GLY A 150 -12.51 -11.50 -0.05
CA GLY A 150 -13.56 -10.73 -0.72
C GLY A 150 -14.17 -11.41 -1.96
#